data_AF-A0A3G8C8L8-F1
#
_entry.id   AF-A0A3G8C8L8-F1
#
_cell.length_a   1.000
_cell.length_b   1.000
_cell.length_c   1.000
_cell.angle_alpha   90.00
_cell.angle_beta   90.00
_cell.angle_gamma   90.00
#
_symmetry.space_group_name_H-M   'P 1'
#
loop_
_entity.id
_entity.type
_entity.pdbx_description
1 polymer ?
#
loop_
_entity_poly.entity_id
_entity_poly.type
_entity_poly.pdbx_seq_one_letter_code
_entity_poly.pdbx_strand_id
1 'polypeptide(L)' 'MRDTLVSRQEEKWTLAIRLGGSGSSWLAVRSRREALRIWTSLTAVGRFADGIELRSFNVEL' A
#
# COMPACT_ATOMS: atom_id res chain seq x y z
N MET A 1 -9.43 0.88 -13.63
CA MET A 1 -8.74 -0.20 -12.89
C MET A 1 -8.02 0.44 -11.71
N ARG A 2 -8.06 -0.17 -10.53
CA ARG A 2 -7.31 0.27 -9.35
C ARG A 2 -6.16 -0.70 -9.17
N ASP A 3 -4.93 -0.21 -9.21
CA ASP A 3 -3.76 -1.06 -8.94
C ASP A 3 -3.31 -0.82 -7.51
N THR A 4 -2.81 -1.86 -6.87
CA THR A 4 -2.30 -1.75 -5.51
C THR A 4 -0.93 -2.39 -5.43
N LEU A 5 0.01 -1.65 -4.87
CA LEU A 5 1.42 -1.99 -4.81
C LEU A 5 1.88 -1.95 -3.37
N VAL A 6 2.55 -3.03 -2.95
CA VAL A 6 3.30 -3.11 -1.72
C VAL A 6 4.77 -3.11 -2.08
N SER A 7 5.52 -2.14 -1.57
CA SER A 7 6.96 -2.01 -1.85
C SER A 7 7.78 -1.99 -0.57
N ARG A 8 8.99 -2.56 -0.64
CA ARG A 8 9.97 -2.51 0.43
C ARG A 8 10.84 -1.24 0.31
N GLN A 9 10.97 -0.50 1.40
CA GLN A 9 11.83 0.70 1.51
C GLN A 9 12.56 0.63 2.84
N GLU A 10 13.90 0.60 2.83
CA GLU A 10 14.75 0.63 4.03
C GLU A 10 14.27 -0.34 5.14
N GLU A 11 14.04 -1.62 4.78
CA GLU A 11 13.54 -2.67 5.68
C GLU A 11 12.09 -2.49 6.19
N LYS A 12 11.36 -1.52 5.67
CA LYS A 12 9.93 -1.30 5.93
C LYS A 12 9.11 -1.60 4.70
N TRP A 13 7.84 -1.86 4.93
CA TRP A 13 6.85 -2.08 3.88
C TRP A 13 5.96 -0.86 3.78
N THR A 14 5.62 -0.49 2.55
CA THR A 14 4.66 0.57 2.24
C THR A 14 3.58 0.02 1.31
N LEU A 15 2.42 0.67 1.31
CA LEU A 15 1.29 0.32 0.46
C LEU A 15 0.88 1.57 -0.31
N ALA A 16 0.77 1.45 -1.64
CA ALA A 16 0.32 2.53 -2.51
C ALA A 16 -0.80 2.04 -3.42
N ILE A 17 -1.73 2.95 -3.73
CA ILE A 17 -2.86 2.68 -4.61
C ILE A 17 -2.75 3.61 -5.80
N ARG A 18 -2.90 3.05 -7.00
CA ARG A 18 -3.00 3.82 -8.24
C ARG A 18 -4.46 3.92 -8.65
N LEU A 19 -4.96 5.15 -8.72
CA LEU A 19 -6.29 5.44 -9.23
C LEU A 19 -6.18 5.70 -10.74
N GLY A 20 -6.99 5.01 -11.55
CA GLY A 20 -7.00 5.21 -13.01
C GLY A 20 -7.51 6.59 -13.41
N GLY A 21 -6.95 7.16 -14.47
CA GLY A 21 -7.31 8.48 -15.02
C GLY A 21 -6.12 9.18 -15.69
N SER A 22 -6.38 10.31 -16.37
CA SER A 22 -5.31 11.18 -16.90
C SER A 22 -4.54 11.80 -15.72
N GLY A 23 -3.28 11.40 -15.51
CA GLY A 23 -2.50 11.78 -14.32
C GLY A 23 -2.37 10.70 -13.27
N SER A 24 -2.58 9.43 -13.64
CA SER A 24 -2.51 8.29 -12.72
C SER A 24 -1.14 8.15 -12.05
N SER A 25 -1.07 8.56 -10.78
CA SER A 25 0.07 8.45 -9.89
C SER A 25 -0.19 7.46 -8.76
N TRP A 26 0.89 6.97 -8.15
CA TRP A 26 0.81 6.16 -6.94
C TRP A 26 0.52 7.05 -5.74
N LEU A 27 -0.54 6.73 -5.01
CA LEU A 27 -0.91 7.40 -3.77
C LEU A 27 -0.56 6.50 -2.60
N ALA A 28 0.38 6.93 -1.78
CA ALA A 28 0.74 6.19 -0.58
C ALA A 28 -0.44 6.14 0.41
N VAL A 29 -0.66 4.98 1.02
CA VAL A 29 -1.63 4.81 2.09
C VAL A 29 -1.14 5.54 3.33
N ARG A 30 -2.00 6.40 3.87
CA ARG A 30 -1.75 7.22 5.05
C ARG A 30 -2.68 6.82 6.17
N SER A 31 -2.35 7.19 7.40
CA SER A 31 -3.28 7.09 8.52
C SER A 31 -3.54 8.48 9.11
N ARG A 32 -4.55 8.62 9.96
CA ARG A 32 -4.79 9.89 10.66
C ARG A 32 -3.63 10.30 11.58
N ARG A 33 -2.81 9.35 12.04
CA ARG A 33 -1.70 9.57 12.98
C ARG A 33 -0.33 9.61 12.29
N GLU A 34 -0.23 9.03 11.09
CA GLU A 34 1.02 8.87 10.36
C GLU A 34 0.86 9.39 8.94
N ALA A 35 1.70 10.37 8.57
CA ALA A 35 1.69 11.00 7.26
C ALA A 35 2.01 10.02 6.12
N LEU A 36 2.77 8.97 6.40
CA LEU A 36 2.98 7.80 5.56
C LEU A 36 2.83 6.58 6.46
N ARG A 37 1.96 5.64 6.10
CA ARG A 37 1.83 4.41 6.87
C ARG A 37 2.93 3.44 6.44
N ILE A 38 3.70 2.99 7.41
CA ILE A 38 4.79 2.03 7.23
C ILE A 38 4.54 0.80 8.09
N TRP A 39 4.94 -0.37 7.61
CA TRP A 39 4.79 -1.63 8.32
C TRP A 39 6.15 -2.32 8.49
N THR A 40 6.31 -3.05 9.59
CA THR A 40 7.53 -3.79 9.91
C THR A 40 7.61 -5.15 9.22
N SER A 41 6.51 -5.66 8.68
CA SER A 41 6.45 -6.95 7.98
C SER A 41 5.37 -6.95 6.92
N LEU A 42 5.56 -7.75 5.88
CA LEU A 42 4.58 -7.98 4.83
C LEU A 42 3.28 -8.59 5.39
N THR A 43 3.39 -9.45 6.39
CA THR A 43 2.23 -10.02 7.11
C THR A 43 1.34 -8.94 7.73
N ALA A 44 1.94 -7.87 8.29
CA ALA A 44 1.18 -6.77 8.86
C ALA A 44 0.47 -5.93 7.78
N VAL A 45 1.05 -5.85 6.57
CA VAL A 45 0.39 -5.26 5.41
C VAL A 45 -0.79 -6.13 4.98
N GLY A 46 -0.63 -7.45 4.90
CA GLY A 46 -1.69 -8.40 4.57
C GLY A 46 -2.89 -8.29 5.52
N ARG A 47 -2.65 -8.28 6.83
CA ARG A 47 -3.73 -8.08 7.83
C ARG A 47 -4.48 -6.77 7.65
N PHE A 48 -3.76 -5.70 7.30
CA PHE A 48 -4.40 -4.42 7.01
C PHE A 48 -5.25 -4.49 5.73
N ALA A 49 -4.71 -5.10 4.67
CA ALA A 49 -5.39 -5.31 3.40
C ALA A 49 -6.69 -6.12 3.58
N ASP A 50 -6.65 -7.20 4.34
CA ASP A 50 -7.83 -8.01 4.67
C ASP A 50 -8.90 -7.17 5.41
N GLY A 51 -8.47 -6.35 6.38
CA GLY A 51 -9.37 -5.50 7.15
C GLY A 51 -10.08 -4.39 6.36
N ILE A 52 -9.58 -4.04 5.17
CA ILE A 52 -10.23 -3.10 4.24
C ILE A 52 -10.78 -3.78 2.99
N GLU A 53 -10.85 -5.12 2.99
CA GLU A 53 -11.34 -5.94 1.88
C GLU A 53 -10.62 -5.68 0.55
N LEU A 54 -9.30 -5.45 0.63
CA LEU A 54 -8.47 -5.31 -0.55
C LEU A 54 -8.31 -6.67 -1.24
N ARG A 55 -8.78 -6.77 -2.49
CA ARG A 55 -8.84 -8.04 -3.23
C ARG A 55 -7.48 -8.61 -3.62
N SER A 56 -6.53 -7.75 -3.94
CA SER A 56 -5.18 -8.14 -4.35
C SER A 56 -4.23 -6.95 -4.32
N PHE A 57 -2.94 -7.24 -4.21
CA PHE A 57 -1.86 -6.28 -4.38
C PHE A 57 -0.63 -6.98 -4.97
N ASN A 58 0.17 -6.23 -5.72
CA ASN A 58 1.48 -6.68 -6.18
C ASN A 58 2.52 -6.39 -5.11
N VAL A 59 3.55 -7.22 -5.02
CA VAL A 59 4.67 -7.04 -4.09
C VAL A 59 5.94 -6.80 -4.89
N GLU A 60 6.63 -5.71 -4.58
CA GLU A 60 7.96 -5.37 -5.11
C GLU A 60 8.98 -5.34 -3.96
N LEU A 61 10.15 -5.93 -4.20
CA LEU A 61 11.24 -6.10 -3.23
C LEU A 61 12.34 -5.06 -3.39
#